data_AF-A0A6L3SV32-F1
#
_entry.id   AF-A0A6L3SV32-F1
#
_cell.length_a   1.000
_cell.length_b   1.000
_cell.length_c   1.000
_cell.angle_alpha   90.00
_cell.angle_beta   90.00
_cell.angle_gamma   90.00
#
_symmetry.space_group_name_H-M   'P 1'
#
loop_
_entity.id
_entity.type
_entity.pdbx_description
1 polymer ?
#
loop_
_entity_poly.entity_id
_entity_poly.type
_entity_poly.pdbx_seq_one_letter_code
_entity_poly.pdbx_strand_id
1 'polypeptide(L)' 'MSEPIDHGTILREGIRPSRYRAFILDADETVLRIEHLPAHDDDAALDLARKLLDGRPIELWDGMRFIEHLDPGAGAN' A
#
# COMPACT_ATOMS: atom_id res chain seq x y z
N MET A 1 43.43 4.46 -22.89
CA MET A 1 42.55 3.42 -22.32
C MET A 1 41.79 4.10 -21.21
N SER A 2 40.68 4.73 -21.57
CA SER A 2 39.83 5.44 -20.61
C SER A 2 38.86 4.42 -20.06
N GLU A 3 38.94 4.16 -18.76
CA GLU A 3 37.99 3.34 -18.03
C GLU A 3 36.58 3.94 -18.22
N PRO A 4 35.54 3.13 -18.52
CA PRO A 4 34.19 3.64 -18.50
C PRO A 4 33.89 4.00 -17.05
N ILE A 5 33.67 5.29 -16.79
CA ILE A 5 33.21 5.74 -15.49
C ILE A 5 31.88 5.03 -15.23
N ASP A 6 31.91 4.09 -14.28
CA ASP A 6 30.77 3.37 -13.75
C ASP A 6 29.94 4.36 -12.93
N HIS A 7 29.27 5.30 -13.61
CA HIS A 7 28.17 6.09 -13.06
C HIS A 7 26.91 5.22 -12.97
N GLY A 8 27.06 4.02 -12.41
CA GLY A 8 25.98 3.08 -12.11
C GLY A 8 25.33 3.32 -10.75
N THR A 9 25.59 4.46 -10.09
CA THR A 9 24.93 4.85 -8.84
C THR A 9 23.54 5.46 -9.07
N ILE A 10 22.78 4.93 -10.04
CA ILE A 10 21.34 5.19 -10.10
C ILE A 10 20.72 4.20 -9.14
N LEU A 11 20.25 4.72 -8.00
CA LEU A 11 19.44 4.01 -7.02
C LEU A 11 18.56 2.98 -7.75
N ARG A 12 18.82 1.70 -7.50
CA ARG A 12 18.07 0.54 -8.00
C ARG A 12 16.62 0.94 -8.32
N GLU A 13 16.30 1.01 -9.62
CA GLU A 13 15.01 1.40 -10.19
C GLU A 13 13.89 0.45 -9.72
N GLY A 14 13.48 0.56 -8.46
CA GLY A 14 12.56 -0.40 -7.86
C GLY A 14 12.17 -0.14 -6.41
N ILE A 15 12.82 0.78 -5.70
CA ILE A 15 12.37 1.19 -4.36
C ILE A 15 11.86 2.62 -4.42
N ARG A 16 10.78 2.86 -5.17
CA ARG A 16 9.94 4.02 -4.87
C ARG A 16 9.42 3.77 -3.45
N PRO A 17 9.54 4.72 -2.51
CA PRO A 17 8.97 4.55 -1.17
C PRO A 17 7.50 4.22 -1.38
N SER A 18 7.10 3.07 -0.88
CA SER A 18 5.79 2.50 -1.16
C SER A 18 4.74 3.51 -0.77
N ARG A 19 4.06 4.06 -1.78
CA ARG A 19 3.17 5.22 -1.63
C ARG A 19 1.81 4.79 -1.06
N TYR A 20 1.57 3.50 -1.08
CA TYR A 20 0.39 2.83 -0.55
C TYR A 20 0.39 2.79 0.98
N ARG A 21 -0.71 3.26 1.55
CA ARG A 21 -1.00 3.28 2.98
C ARG A 21 -2.36 2.64 3.20
N ALA A 22 -2.37 1.60 4.03
CA ALA A 22 -3.58 0.99 4.52
C ALA A 22 -3.91 1.57 5.89
N PHE A 23 -5.07 2.22 6.00
CA PHE A 23 -5.61 2.72 7.26
C PHE A 23 -6.57 1.68 7.78
N ILE A 24 -6.19 1.00 8.86
CA ILE A 24 -7.04 0.03 9.53
C ILE A 24 -7.99 0.82 10.44
N LEU A 25 -9.28 0.68 10.19
CA LEU A 25 -10.36 1.32 10.93
C LEU A 25 -10.92 0.35 11.98
N ASP A 26 -11.50 0.90 13.04
CA ASP A 26 -12.33 0.16 13.98
C ASP A 26 -13.81 0.11 13.53
N ALA A 27 -14.68 -0.55 14.29
CA ALA A 27 -16.11 -0.62 14.02
C ALA A 27 -16.81 0.75 14.09
N ASP A 28 -16.17 1.75 14.70
CA ASP A 28 -16.61 3.15 14.75
C ASP A 28 -16.00 4.01 13.62
N GLU A 29 -15.44 3.40 12.57
CA GLU A 29 -14.76 4.09 11.45
C GLU A 29 -13.59 4.99 11.90
N THR A 30 -13.01 4.68 13.07
CA THR A 30 -11.86 5.40 13.61
C THR A 30 -10.56 4.72 13.19
N VAL A 31 -9.59 5.49 12.67
CA VAL A 31 -8.27 4.97 12.29
C VAL A 31 -7.52 4.46 13.53
N LEU A 32 -7.37 3.13 13.62
CA LEU A 32 -6.59 2.47 14.65
C LEU A 32 -5.11 2.47 14.34
N ARG A 33 -4.76 2.20 13.07
CA ARG A 33 -3.37 2.04 12.64
C ARG A 33 -3.22 2.36 11.16
N ILE A 34 -2.05 2.87 10.79
CA ILE A 34 -1.65 3.13 9.41
C ILE A 34 -0.48 2.21 9.09
N GLU A 35 -0.67 1.29 8.15
CA GLU A 35 0.37 0.39 7.65
C GLU A 35 0.83 0.85 6.27
N HIS A 36 2.14 0.96 6.08
CA HIS A 36 2.72 1.22 4.77
C HIS A 36 2.84 -0.09 4.00
N LEU A 37 2.17 -0.18 2.85
CA LEU A 37 2.17 -1.38 2.03
C LEU A 37 3.27 -1.30 0.98
N PRO A 38 4.20 -2.28 0.92
CA PRO A 38 5.21 -2.38 -0.13
C PRO A 38 4.61 -2.89 -1.45
N ALA A 39 3.63 -2.16 -1.98
CA ALA A 39 3.01 -2.44 -3.26
C ALA A 39 3.60 -1.56 -4.37
N HIS A 40 3.71 -2.13 -5.57
CA HIS A 40 4.11 -1.40 -6.77
C HIS A 40 2.90 -0.88 -7.56
N ASP A 41 1.77 -1.58 -7.44
CA ASP A 41 0.55 -1.34 -8.20
C ASP A 41 -0.67 -1.48 -7.28
N ASP A 42 -1.79 -0.92 -7.73
CA ASP A 42 -3.04 -0.88 -6.98
C ASP A 42 -3.54 -2.30 -6.67
N ASP A 43 -3.40 -3.24 -7.60
CA ASP A 43 -3.81 -4.65 -7.43
C ASP A 43 -3.01 -5.36 -6.33
N ALA A 44 -1.69 -5.14 -6.29
CA ALA A 44 -0.83 -5.68 -5.24
C ALA A 44 -1.12 -5.02 -3.87
N ALA A 45 -1.45 -3.72 -3.88
CA ALA A 45 -1.84 -3.00 -2.68
C ALA A 45 -3.18 -3.51 -2.13
N LEU A 46 -4.14 -3.82 -3.02
CA LEU A 46 -5.41 -4.43 -2.69
C LEU A 46 -5.23 -5.85 -2.15
N ASP A 47 -4.40 -6.69 -2.75
CA ASP A 47 -4.13 -8.04 -2.23
C ASP A 47 -3.52 -8.00 -0.82
N LEU A 48 -2.57 -7.10 -0.58
CA LEU A 48 -1.99 -6.88 0.75
C LEU A 48 -3.01 -6.33 1.75
N ALA A 49 -3.80 -5.33 1.36
CA ALA A 49 -4.83 -4.77 2.21
C ALA A 49 -5.93 -5.80 2.51
N ARG A 50 -6.26 -6.68 1.56
CA ARG A 50 -7.24 -7.76 1.75
C ARG A 50 -6.75 -8.87 2.67
N LYS A 51 -5.44 -9.11 2.71
CA LYS A 51 -4.81 -9.98 3.73
C LYS A 51 -4.83 -9.34 5.13
N LEU A 52 -4.83 -8.01 5.21
CA LEU A 52 -4.99 -7.29 6.47
C LEU A 52 -6.45 -7.17 6.91
N LEU A 53 -7.41 -7.43 6.02
CA LEU A 53 -8.86 -7.38 6.22
C LEU A 53 -9.33 -8.51 7.15
N ASP A 54 -8.86 -8.49 8.40
CA ASP A 54 -9.17 -9.47 9.45
C ASP A 54 -10.44 -9.04 10.20
N GLY A 55 -11.55 -8.92 9.46
CA GLY A 55 -12.83 -8.50 10.03
C GLY A 55 -12.90 -7.02 10.43
N ARG A 56 -11.93 -6.20 9.99
CA ARG A 56 -11.89 -4.74 10.22
C ARG A 56 -11.90 -3.99 8.89
N PRO A 57 -12.62 -2.85 8.78
CA PRO A 57 -12.58 -2.01 7.60
C PRO A 57 -11.18 -1.43 7.40
N ILE A 58 -10.74 -1.36 6.15
CA ILE A 58 -9.43 -0.84 5.78
C ILE A 58 -9.57 0.11 4.60
N GLU A 59 -9.02 1.32 4.73
CA GLU A 59 -8.93 2.24 3.61
C GLU A 59 -7.55 2.21 2.98
N LEU A 60 -7.50 1.98 1.68
CA LEU A 60 -6.29 2.00 0.90
C LEU A 60 -6.10 3.36 0.23
N TRP A 61 -4.91 3.94 0.42
CA TRP A 61 -4.54 5.25 -0.10
C TRP A 61 -3.20 5.19 -0.81
N ASP A 62 -3.08 5.79 -2.00
CA ASP A 62 -1.82 6.09 -2.68
C ASP A 62 -1.41 7.55 -2.41
N GLY A 63 -0.78 7.76 -1.25
CA GLY A 63 -0.25 9.05 -0.81
C GLY A 63 -1.35 10.08 -0.49
N MET A 64 -1.91 10.70 -1.53
CA MET A 64 -3.03 11.67 -1.44
C MET A 64 -4.26 11.21 -2.23
N ARG A 65 -4.20 10.04 -2.89
CA ARG A 65 -5.31 9.47 -3.63
C ARG A 65 -5.95 8.37 -2.81
N PHE A 66 -7.22 8.53 -2.46
CA PHE A 66 -8.03 7.42 -1.98
C PHE A 66 -8.23 6.42 -3.14
N ILE A 67 -7.88 5.15 -2.90
CA ILE A 67 -8.03 4.08 -3.88
C ILE A 67 -9.33 3.35 -3.63
N GLU A 68 -9.43 2.70 -2.47
CA GLU A 68 -10.56 1.83 -2.17
C GLU A 68 -10.73 1.67 -0.66
N HIS A 69 -11.97 1.57 -0.21
CA HIS A 69 -12.31 1.16 1.16
C HIS A 69 -12.71 -0.30 1.08
N LEU A 70 -11.93 -1.15 1.73
CA LEU A 70 -12.21 -2.56 1.89
C LEU A 70 -13.02 -2.73 3.17
N ASP A 71 -14.29 -3.10 3.03
CA ASP A 71 -15.15 -3.40 4.16
C ASP A 71 -15.23 -4.93 4.36
N PRO A 72 -14.95 -5.45 5.56
CA PRO A 72 -15.03 -6.89 5.85
C PRO A 72 -16.46 -7.44 5.81
N GLY A 73 -17.47 -6.57 5.89
CA GLY A 73 -18.90 -6.91 5.87
C GLY A 73 -19.51 -6.94 4.47
N ALA A 74 -18.82 -6.45 3.44
CA ALA A 74 -19.33 -6.42 2.06
C ALA A 74 -19.39 -7.81 1.38
N GLY A 75 -19.01 -8.89 2.07
CA GLY A 75 -18.97 -10.27 1.56
C GLY A 75 -20.02 -11.23 2.13
N ALA A 76 -21.08 -10.74 2.79
CA ALA A 76 -22.16 -11.60 3.29
C ALA A 76 -23.53 -11.19 2.68
N ASN A 77 -23.77 -11.59 1.43
CA ASN A 77 -25.13 -11.77 0.90
C ASN A 77 -25.24 -13.11 0.18
#